data_AF-A0A1M6DSR4-F1
#
_entry.id   AF-A0A1M6DSR4-F1
#
_cell.length_a   1.000
_cell.length_b   1.000
_cell.length_c   1.000
_cell.angle_alpha   90.00
_cell.angle_beta   90.00
_cell.angle_gamma   90.00
#
_symmetry.space_group_name_H-M   'P 1'
#
loop_
_entity.id
_entity.type
_entity.pdbx_description
1 polymer ?
#
loop_
_entity_poly.entity_id
_entity_poly.type
_entity_poly.pdbx_seq_one_letter_code
_entity_poly.pdbx_strand_id
1 'polypeptide(L)' 'MNEFIEALTNWAQAEQDFQYAEPAYVDIAIHKLKAAELQLSLVIRERKYEEVA' A
#
# COMPACT_ATOMS: atom_id res chain seq x y z
N MET A 1 15.82 0.91 6.02
CA MET A 1 15.04 1.59 4.96
C MET A 1 13.88 2.29 5.67
N ASN A 2 13.44 3.47 5.23
CA ASN A 2 12.36 4.20 5.91
C ASN A 2 11.02 3.49 5.68
N GLU A 3 10.32 3.07 6.74
CA GLU A 3 9.04 2.32 6.68
C GLU A 3 7.98 3.01 5.82
N PHE A 4 7.97 4.34 5.79
CA PHE A 4 7.09 5.10 4.89
C PHE A 4 7.45 4.89 3.41
N ILE A 5 8.74 4.88 3.08
CA ILE A 5 9.20 4.63 1.71
C ILE A 5 8.84 3.20 1.31
N GLU A 6 9.01 2.22 2.20
CA GLU A 6 8.65 0.84 1.94
C GLU A 6 7.14 0.67 1.71
N ALA A 7 6.30 1.25 2.58
CA ALA A 7 4.84 1.20 2.42
C ALA A 7 4.38 1.90 1.13
N LEU A 8 5.02 3.01 0.75
CA LEU A 8 4.72 3.73 -0.50
C LEU A 8 5.13 2.91 -1.73
N THR A 9 6.32 2.31 -1.72
CA THR A 9 6.79 1.42 -2.79
C THR A 9 5.88 0.20 -2.94
N ASN A 10 5.46 -0.41 -1.83
CA ASN A 10 4.56 -1.56 -1.84
C ASN A 10 3.17 -1.20 -2.41
N TRP A 11 2.64 -0.03 -2.05
CA TRP A 11 1.40 0.47 -2.64
C TRP A 11 1.53 0.72 -4.14
N ALA A 12 2.61 1.36 -4.58
CA ALA A 12 2.84 1.63 -6.01
C ALA A 12 2.97 0.33 -6.83
N GLN A 13 3.64 -0.69 -6.26
CA GLN A 13 3.73 -1.99 -6.91
C GLN A 13 2.35 -2.69 -6.98
N ALA A 14 1.56 -2.65 -5.90
CA ALA A 14 0.23 -3.24 -5.89
C ALA A 14 -0.74 -2.52 -6.85
N GLU A 15 -0.58 -1.20 -7.02
CA GLU A 15 -1.32 -0.42 -8.01
C GLU A 15 -0.96 -0.87 -9.44
N GLN A 16 0.33 -1.03 -9.72
CA GLN A 16 0.80 -1.54 -11.01
C GLN A 16 0.27 -2.97 -11.26
N ASP A 17 0.36 -3.86 -10.28
CA ASP A 17 -0.16 -5.23 -10.37
C ASP A 17 -1.67 -5.25 -10.69
N PHE A 18 -2.45 -4.33 -10.11
CA PHE A 18 -3.87 -4.19 -10.41
C PHE A 18 -4.14 -3.65 -11.82
N GLN A 19 -3.39 -2.65 -12.26
CA GLN A 19 -3.53 -2.07 -13.61
C GLN A 19 -3.27 -3.08 -14.73
N TYR A 20 -2.32 -4.00 -14.50
CA TYR A 20 -1.93 -5.02 -15.47
C TYR A 20 -2.45 -6.43 -15.14
N ALA A 21 -3.37 -6.56 -14.19
CA ALA A 21 -3.93 -7.86 -13.81
C ALA A 21 -4.74 -8.46 -14.96
N GLU A 22 -4.46 -9.71 -15.30
CA GLU A 22 -5.34 -10.47 -16.18
C GLU A 22 -6.70 -10.68 -15.51
N PRO A 23 -7.82 -10.77 -16.26
CA PRO A 23 -9.16 -10.91 -15.69
C PRO A 23 -9.30 -12.04 -14.66
N ALA A 24 -8.56 -13.13 -14.81
CA ALA A 24 -8.56 -14.26 -13.88
C ALA A 24 -7.92 -13.94 -12.51
N TYR A 25 -7.13 -12.87 -12.40
CA TYR A 25 -6.39 -12.48 -11.20
C TYR A 25 -6.77 -11.11 -10.65
N VAL A 26 -7.73 -10.40 -11.28
CA VAL A 26 -8.17 -9.06 -10.85
C VAL A 26 -8.59 -9.03 -9.38
N ASP A 27 -9.33 -10.03 -8.91
CA ASP A 27 -9.78 -10.07 -7.50
C ASP A 27 -8.60 -10.13 -6.53
N ILE A 28 -7.58 -10.94 -6.86
CA ILE A 28 -6.36 -11.04 -6.05
C ILE A 28 -5.61 -9.71 -6.06
N ALA A 29 -5.51 -9.06 -7.22
CA ALA A 29 -4.84 -7.76 -7.34
C ALA A 29 -5.58 -6.67 -6.56
N ILE A 30 -6.92 -6.66 -6.56
CA ILE A 30 -7.74 -5.76 -5.72
C ILE A 30 -7.43 -5.99 -4.24
N HIS A 31 -7.37 -7.23 -3.77
CA HIS A 31 -7.08 -7.52 -2.37
C HIS A 31 -5.66 -7.08 -1.98
N LYS A 32 -4.67 -7.28 -2.85
CA LYS A 32 -3.30 -6.80 -2.62
C LYS A 32 -3.23 -5.28 -2.53
N LEU A 33 -3.90 -4.58 -3.46
CA LEU A 33 -3.95 -3.11 -3.46
C LEU A 33 -4.59 -2.57 -2.18
N LYS A 34 -5.75 -3.11 -1.77
CA LYS A 34 -6.41 -2.72 -0.52
C LYS A 34 -5.55 -2.96 0.71
N ALA A 35 -4.81 -4.07 0.74
CA ALA A 35 -3.91 -4.37 1.86
C ALA A 35 -2.75 -3.34 1.92
N ALA A 36 -2.17 -2.99 0.78
CA ALA A 36 -1.10 -1.99 0.70
C ALA A 36 -1.59 -0.58 1.05
N GLU A 37 -2.79 -0.19 0.62
CA GLU A 37 -3.45 1.07 1.00
C GLU A 37 -3.63 1.19 2.52
N LEU A 38 -4.08 0.10 3.16
CA LEU A 38 -4.27 0.05 4.61
C LEU A 38 -2.93 0.20 5.34
N GLN A 39 -1.89 -0.50 4.90
CA GLN A 39 -0.56 -0.39 5.50
C GLN A 39 0.01 1.03 5.36
N LEU A 40 -0.05 1.63 4.17
CA LEU A 40 0.40 3.01 3.96
C LEU A 40 -0.36 4.00 4.86
N SER A 41 -1.68 3.81 5.00
CA SER A 41 -2.52 4.64 5.87
C SER A 41 -2.13 4.52 7.35
N LEU A 42 -1.76 3.32 7.81
CA LEU A 42 -1.29 3.10 9.17
C LEU A 42 0.04 3.81 9.43
N VAL A 43 1.01 3.65 8.53
CA VAL A 43 2.34 4.28 8.65
C VAL A 43 2.22 5.81 8.63
N ILE A 44 1.37 6.37 7.77
CA ILE A 44 1.10 7.83 7.76
C ILE A 44 0.51 8.28 9.09
N ARG A 45 -0.41 7.50 9.66
CA ARG A 45 -1.05 7.82 10.94
C ARG A 45 -0.04 7.78 12.09
N GLU A 46 0.76 6.73 12.18
CA GLU A 46 1.80 6.57 13.22
C GLU A 46 2.78 7.75 13.20
N ARG A 47 3.27 8.12 12.01
CA ARG A 47 4.13 9.31 11.86
C ARG A 47 3.47 10.61 12.31
N LYS A 48 2.19 10.81 11.98
CA LYS A 48 1.44 12.00 12.46
C LYS A 48 1.27 12.01 13.98
N TYR A 49 1.16 10.86 14.62
CA TYR A 49 1.13 10.77 16.08
C TYR A 49 2.49 11.05 16.69
N GLU A 50 3.58 10.52 16.12
CA GLU A 50 4.95 10.79 16.57
C GLU A 50 5.36 12.25 16.43
N GLU A 51 4.89 12.96 15.40
CA GLU A 51 5.15 14.40 15.23
C GLU A 51 4.41 15.30 16.24
N VAL A 52 3.36 14.78 16.89
CA VAL A 52 2.49 15.52 17.82
C VAL A 52 2.75 15.16 19.30
N ALA A 53 3.42 14.04 19.56
CA ALA A 53 3.74 13.55 20.91
C ALA A 53 5.07 14.11 21.45
#